data_AF-A0A5P9I1Y4-F1
#
_entry.id   AF-A0A5P9I1Y4-F1
#
_cell.length_a   1.000
_cell.length_b   1.000
_cell.length_c   1.000
_cell.angle_alpha   90.00
_cell.angle_beta   90.00
_cell.angle_gamma   90.00
#
_symmetry.space_group_name_H-M   'P 1'
#
loop_
_entity.id
_entity.type
_entity.pdbx_description
1 polymer ?
#
loop_
_entity_poly.entity_id
_entity_poly.type
_entity_poly.pdbx_seq_one_letter_code
_entity_poly.pdbx_strand_id
1 'polypeptide(L)'
;MSYRYIGNKSRLLRPLIERIRQLAPEGAVVSDLMCGTASVSEALRVAGYRVIASDMMSYAFHHAVVRLKLDRPPSFSSVSGTGYLGVLKHLETLPGVSGHFFREYSPGGQPSSGTRPRMYFSTENAALIDAITQEVNTWREQGKISEVENSLLRHDLVLAVNRVANIAGTYGHYRSTWNRASLAPLSLRPSTFLWGISTNHNVLQGQAEDLAVSISADLCYIDPPYMKRQYAANYHIIETIARGDSPDAVGVSGLRPWRDQYSDFCSKLRVRDSFRRIIREMDCKTFLVSYSEDGLLSRDELLNLFSELGTVEFESLIHQRFKSNNGGAGGAVQEYLFKVSK
;
A
#
# COMPACT_ATOMS: atom_id res chain seq x y z
N MET A 1 -12.20 -2.11 -9.26
CA MET A 1 -10.97 -2.27 -8.45
C MET A 1 -10.61 -0.91 -7.86
N SER A 2 -10.65 -0.77 -6.53
CA SER A 2 -10.34 0.48 -5.83
C SER A 2 -8.83 0.69 -5.59
N TYR A 3 -8.03 -0.36 -5.69
CA TYR A 3 -6.58 -0.31 -5.53
C TYR A 3 -5.89 -0.37 -6.90
N ARG A 4 -5.16 0.69 -7.27
CA ARG A 4 -4.27 0.71 -8.43
C ARG A 4 -2.82 0.48 -7.97
N TYR A 5 -2.50 -0.74 -7.55
CA TYR A 5 -1.21 -1.07 -6.92
C TYR A 5 -0.36 -2.00 -7.79
N ILE A 6 0.89 -1.62 -8.08
CA ILE A 6 1.85 -2.48 -8.77
C ILE A 6 2.14 -3.69 -7.88
N GLY A 7 2.13 -4.89 -8.47
CA GLY A 7 2.45 -6.14 -7.76
C GLY A 7 1.34 -6.71 -6.88
N ASN A 8 0.11 -6.17 -6.94
CA ASN A 8 -1.00 -6.66 -6.11
C ASN A 8 -1.26 -8.17 -6.32
N LYS A 9 -1.26 -8.92 -5.21
CA LYS A 9 -1.36 -10.38 -5.18
C LYS A 9 -2.79 -10.92 -5.09
N SER A 10 -3.84 -10.12 -5.33
CA SER A 10 -5.23 -10.59 -5.20
C SER A 10 -5.56 -11.84 -6.04
N ARG A 11 -4.86 -12.06 -7.17
CA ARG A 11 -5.00 -13.27 -8.01
C ARG A 11 -4.21 -14.49 -7.50
N LEU A 12 -3.22 -14.27 -6.63
CA LEU A 12 -2.32 -15.29 -6.10
C LEU A 12 -2.62 -15.65 -4.63
N LEU A 13 -3.63 -15.02 -4.01
CA LEU A 13 -3.95 -15.25 -2.60
C LEU A 13 -4.18 -16.73 -2.28
N ARG A 14 -5.00 -17.43 -3.08
CA ARG A 14 -5.31 -18.83 -2.83
C ARG A 14 -4.06 -19.73 -2.82
N PRO A 15 -3.25 -19.80 -3.90
CA PRO A 15 -2.06 -20.65 -3.90
C PRO A 15 -1.02 -20.21 -2.85
N LEU A 16 -0.88 -18.91 -2.57
CA LEU A 16 0.02 -18.42 -1.51
C LEU A 16 -0.41 -18.93 -0.12
N ILE A 17 -1.70 -18.81 0.22
CA ILE A 17 -2.22 -19.27 1.51
C ILE A 17 -2.16 -20.79 1.63
N GLU A 18 -2.44 -21.53 0.55
CA GLU A 18 -2.27 -22.98 0.51
C GLU A 18 -0.81 -23.38 0.76
N ARG A 19 0.16 -22.66 0.17
CA ARG A 19 1.58 -22.90 0.43
C ARG A 19 1.96 -22.57 1.87
N ILE A 20 1.51 -21.44 2.42
CA ILE A 20 1.81 -21.06 3.80
C ILE A 20 1.25 -22.08 4.81
N ARG A 21 0.07 -22.66 4.54
CA ARG A 21 -0.49 -23.76 5.36
C ARG A 21 0.35 -25.02 5.41
N GLN A 22 1.14 -25.29 4.37
CA GLN A 22 2.07 -26.42 4.37
C GLN A 22 3.35 -26.12 5.17
N LEU A 23 3.67 -24.84 5.37
CA LEU A 23 4.92 -24.37 5.97
C LEU A 23 4.76 -23.95 7.43
N ALA A 24 3.57 -23.51 7.83
CA ALA A 24 3.27 -23.03 9.18
C ALA A 24 1.93 -23.60 9.67
N PRO A 25 1.89 -24.15 10.92
CA PRO A 25 0.66 -24.69 11.48
C PRO A 25 -0.38 -23.61 11.74
N GLU A 26 -1.64 -24.00 11.89
CA GLU A 26 -2.73 -23.09 12.24
C GLU A 26 -2.41 -22.33 13.55
N GLY A 27 -2.76 -21.04 13.62
CA GLY A 27 -2.48 -20.18 14.77
C GLY A 27 -1.04 -19.66 14.87
N ALA A 28 -0.14 -20.09 13.98
CA ALA A 28 1.23 -19.58 13.90
C ALA A 28 1.29 -18.06 13.66
N VAL A 29 2.43 -17.47 14.01
CA VAL A 29 2.78 -16.09 13.70
C VAL A 29 3.35 -16.02 12.29
N VAL A 30 2.66 -15.32 11.40
CA VAL A 30 3.14 -15.06 10.04
C VAL A 30 3.43 -13.57 9.90
N SER A 31 4.67 -13.24 9.54
CA SER A 31 5.06 -11.89 9.18
C SER A 31 4.83 -11.66 7.68
N ASP A 32 4.08 -10.62 7.31
CA ASP A 32 3.97 -10.09 5.95
C ASP A 32 4.81 -8.81 5.90
N LEU A 33 6.11 -8.96 5.62
CA LEU A 33 7.13 -7.93 5.90
C LEU A 33 7.03 -6.70 4.98
N MET A 34 6.37 -6.83 3.84
CA MET A 34 6.22 -5.79 2.82
C MET A 34 4.78 -5.81 2.26
N CYS A 35 3.81 -5.56 3.13
CA CYS A 35 2.42 -5.95 2.92
C CYS A 35 1.67 -5.16 1.84
N GLY A 36 2.15 -3.97 1.45
CA GLY A 36 1.52 -3.12 0.44
C GLY A 36 0.04 -2.83 0.73
N THR A 37 -0.88 -3.35 -0.10
CA THR A 37 -2.33 -3.18 0.13
C THR A 37 -2.90 -4.07 1.24
N ALA A 38 -2.05 -4.86 1.91
CA ALA A 38 -2.37 -5.82 2.97
C ALA A 38 -3.42 -6.88 2.58
N SER A 39 -3.45 -7.26 1.29
CA SER A 39 -4.36 -8.33 0.81
C SER A 39 -3.90 -9.72 1.22
N VAL A 40 -2.58 -9.97 1.27
CA VAL A 40 -2.03 -11.25 1.76
C VAL A 40 -2.20 -11.32 3.27
N SER A 41 -1.82 -10.26 3.99
CA SER A 41 -2.14 -10.06 5.41
C SER A 41 -3.59 -10.36 5.79
N GLU A 42 -4.58 -9.80 5.07
CA GLU A 42 -6.00 -10.08 5.33
C GLU A 42 -6.35 -11.55 5.09
N ALA A 43 -5.83 -12.15 4.02
CA ALA A 43 -6.05 -13.57 3.72
C ALA A 43 -5.42 -14.50 4.79
N LEU A 44 -4.27 -14.13 5.34
CA LEU A 44 -3.64 -14.81 6.48
C LEU A 44 -4.50 -14.70 7.75
N ARG A 45 -5.03 -13.50 8.03
CA ARG A 45 -5.98 -13.27 9.13
C ARG A 45 -7.21 -14.17 9.00
N VAL A 46 -7.81 -14.24 7.80
CA VAL A 46 -8.97 -15.12 7.52
C VAL A 46 -8.59 -16.60 7.68
N ALA A 47 -7.35 -16.98 7.37
CA ALA A 47 -6.86 -18.34 7.51
C ALA A 47 -6.48 -18.73 8.95
N GLY A 48 -6.68 -17.85 9.95
CA GLY A 48 -6.49 -18.15 11.37
C GLY A 48 -5.08 -17.87 11.91
N TYR A 49 -4.21 -17.22 11.13
CA TYR A 49 -2.86 -16.85 11.58
C TYR A 49 -2.86 -15.57 12.42
N ARG A 50 -1.92 -15.47 13.36
CA ARG A 50 -1.54 -14.19 13.96
C ARG A 50 -0.60 -13.49 12.99
N VAL A 51 -0.95 -12.26 12.59
CA VAL A 51 -0.25 -11.58 11.49
C VAL A 51 0.56 -10.43 12.05
N ILE A 52 1.82 -10.30 11.61
CA ILE A 52 2.63 -9.10 11.77
C ILE A 52 2.81 -8.50 10.38
N ALA A 53 2.10 -7.43 10.06
CA ALA A 53 2.21 -6.77 8.76
C ALA A 53 3.09 -5.53 8.88
N SER A 54 3.94 -5.29 7.88
CA SER A 54 4.72 -4.07 7.81
C SER A 54 4.87 -3.53 6.40
N ASP A 55 5.01 -2.22 6.30
CA ASP A 55 5.39 -1.54 5.07
C ASP A 55 6.09 -0.22 5.41
N MET A 56 6.86 0.31 4.48
CA MET A 56 7.51 1.62 4.64
C MET A 56 6.53 2.77 4.33
N MET A 57 5.55 2.53 3.45
CA MET A 57 4.62 3.54 2.96
C MET A 57 3.46 3.78 3.93
N SER A 58 3.09 5.04 4.17
CA SER A 58 2.05 5.40 5.14
C SER A 58 0.67 4.96 4.67
N TYR A 59 0.39 5.03 3.37
CA TYR A 59 -0.90 4.53 2.85
C TYR A 59 -1.04 3.00 3.07
N ALA A 60 0.07 2.25 2.97
CA ALA A 60 0.09 0.81 3.17
C ALA A 60 -0.14 0.47 4.64
N PHE A 61 0.48 1.21 5.55
CA PHE A 61 0.22 1.13 6.99
C PHE A 61 -1.27 1.31 7.32
N HIS A 62 -1.93 2.37 6.82
CA HIS A 62 -3.36 2.57 7.06
C HIS A 62 -4.22 1.45 6.45
N HIS A 63 -3.87 0.93 5.28
CA HIS A 63 -4.55 -0.25 4.72
C HIS A 63 -4.42 -1.48 5.61
N ALA A 64 -3.22 -1.76 6.14
CA ALA A 64 -2.98 -2.86 7.05
C ALA A 64 -3.74 -2.68 8.38
N VAL A 65 -3.75 -1.48 8.96
CA VAL A 65 -4.54 -1.19 10.17
C VAL A 65 -6.02 -1.50 9.96
N VAL A 66 -6.64 -0.99 8.89
CA VAL A 66 -8.06 -1.25 8.63
C VAL A 66 -8.35 -2.74 8.44
N ARG A 67 -7.50 -3.45 7.69
CA ARG A 67 -7.70 -4.87 7.37
C ARG A 67 -7.38 -5.83 8.51
N LEU A 68 -6.55 -5.44 9.47
CA LEU A 68 -6.10 -6.32 10.55
C LEU A 68 -6.61 -5.93 11.94
N LYS A 69 -6.91 -4.66 12.19
CA LYS A 69 -7.27 -4.16 13.53
C LYS A 69 -8.76 -3.88 13.70
N LEU A 70 -9.55 -3.91 12.63
CA LEU A 70 -10.99 -3.69 12.67
C LEU A 70 -11.77 -4.95 12.23
N ASP A 71 -12.76 -5.33 13.01
CA ASP A 71 -13.78 -6.34 12.67
C ASP A 71 -15.16 -5.71 12.45
N ARG A 72 -15.34 -4.45 12.83
CA ARG A 72 -16.57 -3.66 12.72
C ARG A 72 -16.23 -2.17 12.54
N PRO A 73 -17.16 -1.35 12.01
CA PRO A 73 -16.93 0.09 11.93
C PRO A 73 -16.81 0.70 13.34
N PRO A 74 -15.83 1.58 13.58
CA PRO A 74 -15.75 2.33 14.83
C PRO A 74 -16.91 3.33 14.96
N SER A 75 -17.19 3.76 16.19
CA SER A 75 -18.36 4.57 16.49
C SER A 75 -18.23 6.03 16.07
N PHE A 76 -17.01 6.59 15.99
CA PHE A 76 -16.78 8.02 15.72
C PHE A 76 -17.56 8.94 16.67
N SER A 77 -17.75 8.52 17.92
CA SER A 77 -18.66 9.16 18.87
C SER A 77 -18.41 10.65 19.11
N SER A 78 -17.17 11.13 19.01
CA SER A 78 -16.83 12.55 19.21
C SER A 78 -17.12 13.45 17.99
N VAL A 79 -17.32 12.87 16.80
CA VAL A 79 -17.46 13.64 15.54
C VAL A 79 -18.75 13.35 14.79
N SER A 80 -19.46 12.27 15.13
CA SER A 80 -20.72 11.91 14.47
C SER A 80 -21.66 11.16 15.40
N GLY A 81 -22.88 11.70 15.56
CA GLY A 81 -23.99 11.00 16.23
C GLY A 81 -24.64 9.89 15.39
N THR A 82 -24.26 9.77 14.11
CA THR A 82 -24.78 8.72 13.19
C THR A 82 -23.72 7.71 12.78
N GLY A 83 -22.60 7.67 13.53
CA GLY A 83 -21.53 6.72 13.34
C GLY A 83 -20.70 6.94 12.08
N TYR A 84 -19.97 5.90 11.67
CA TYR A 84 -19.07 5.89 10.52
C TYR A 84 -19.71 6.37 9.21
N LEU A 85 -20.93 5.91 8.88
CA LEU A 85 -21.61 6.35 7.66
C LEU A 85 -21.94 7.85 7.69
N GLY A 86 -22.30 8.36 8.88
CA GLY A 86 -22.48 9.79 9.12
C GLY A 86 -21.22 10.60 8.86
N VAL A 87 -20.08 10.09 9.32
CA VAL A 87 -18.77 10.72 9.07
C VAL A 87 -18.48 10.80 7.58
N LEU A 88 -18.62 9.69 6.85
CA LEU A 88 -18.35 9.68 5.40
C LEU A 88 -19.24 10.69 4.67
N LYS A 89 -20.54 10.70 4.97
CA LYS A 89 -21.48 11.66 4.37
C LYS A 89 -21.11 13.10 4.72
N HIS A 90 -20.74 13.38 5.97
CA HIS A 90 -20.32 14.72 6.39
C HIS A 90 -19.09 15.18 5.59
N LEU A 91 -18.05 14.35 5.51
CA LEU A 91 -16.82 14.64 4.78
C LEU A 91 -17.06 14.88 3.28
N GLU A 92 -17.96 14.13 2.64
CA GLU A 92 -18.35 14.36 1.23
C GLU A 92 -19.07 15.69 0.99
N THR A 93 -19.72 16.24 2.01
CA THR A 93 -20.51 17.49 1.91
C THR A 93 -19.74 18.74 2.31
N LEU A 94 -18.46 18.60 2.70
CA LEU A 94 -17.64 19.74 3.07
C LEU A 94 -17.53 20.73 1.90
N PRO A 95 -17.56 22.05 2.17
CA PRO A 95 -17.18 23.02 1.16
C PRO A 95 -15.71 22.78 0.77
N GLY A 96 -15.44 22.75 -0.53
CA GLY A 96 -14.09 22.55 -1.04
C GLY A 96 -13.14 23.67 -0.57
N VAL A 97 -11.89 23.32 -0.29
CA VAL A 97 -10.84 24.24 0.16
C VAL A 97 -9.75 24.33 -0.90
N SER A 98 -9.33 25.53 -1.27
CA SER A 98 -8.19 25.72 -2.18
C SER A 98 -6.85 25.53 -1.46
N GLY A 99 -6.54 24.29 -1.10
CA GLY A 99 -5.34 23.89 -0.36
C GLY A 99 -4.19 23.41 -1.26
N HIS A 100 -3.45 22.40 -0.77
CA HIS A 100 -2.28 21.84 -1.45
C HIS A 100 -2.67 21.09 -2.72
N PHE A 101 -3.67 20.22 -2.67
CA PHE A 101 -4.10 19.45 -3.83
C PHE A 101 -4.71 20.32 -4.91
N PHE A 102 -5.54 21.29 -4.55
CA PHE A 102 -6.07 22.29 -5.47
C PHE A 102 -4.93 23.01 -6.19
N ARG A 103 -3.97 23.53 -5.43
CA ARG A 103 -2.86 24.34 -5.96
C ARG A 103 -1.91 23.53 -6.85
N GLU A 104 -1.51 22.34 -6.41
CA GLU A 104 -0.43 21.58 -7.06
C GLU A 104 -0.93 20.55 -8.09
N TYR A 105 -2.15 20.03 -7.92
CA TYR A 105 -2.63 18.81 -8.58
C TYR A 105 -4.00 18.96 -9.26
N SER A 106 -4.42 20.20 -9.54
CA SER A 106 -5.61 20.51 -10.34
C SER A 106 -5.36 21.59 -11.39
N PRO A 107 -6.18 21.69 -12.46
CA PRO A 107 -6.10 22.76 -13.46
C PRO A 107 -6.39 24.16 -12.91
N GLY A 108 -7.19 24.26 -11.84
CA GLY A 108 -7.54 25.54 -11.22
C GLY A 108 -6.45 26.10 -10.30
N GLY A 109 -5.41 25.31 -10.01
CA GLY A 109 -4.30 25.69 -9.16
C GLY A 109 -3.18 26.42 -9.88
N GLN A 110 -2.29 27.03 -9.09
CA GLN A 110 -1.02 27.59 -9.55
C GLN A 110 0.12 26.94 -8.76
N PRO A 111 0.82 25.93 -9.31
CA PRO A 111 1.90 25.24 -8.61
C PRO A 111 2.98 26.18 -8.10
N SER A 112 3.40 26.00 -6.84
CA SER A 112 4.44 26.84 -6.22
C SER A 112 5.78 26.78 -6.95
N SER A 113 6.05 25.68 -7.68
CA SER A 113 7.24 25.52 -8.52
C SER A 113 7.20 26.29 -9.85
N GLY A 114 6.13 27.05 -10.13
CA GLY A 114 5.96 27.80 -11.39
C GLY A 114 5.70 26.91 -12.61
N THR A 115 5.47 25.60 -12.41
CA THR A 115 5.15 24.66 -13.48
C THR A 115 3.70 24.78 -13.91
N ARG A 116 3.35 24.20 -15.06
CA ARG A 116 1.94 24.12 -15.48
C ARG A 116 1.09 23.35 -14.44
N PRO A 117 -0.18 23.73 -14.26
CA PRO A 117 -1.11 23.00 -13.40
C PRO A 117 -1.18 21.52 -13.78
N ARG A 118 -1.13 20.63 -12.77
CA ARG A 118 -1.06 19.18 -12.99
C ARG A 118 -2.46 18.61 -12.98
N MET A 119 -2.82 17.86 -14.02
CA MET A 119 -4.19 17.38 -14.20
C MET A 119 -4.40 16.02 -13.54
N TYR A 120 -4.03 15.85 -12.27
CA TYR A 120 -4.32 14.61 -11.54
C TYR A 120 -5.78 14.53 -11.14
N PHE A 121 -6.40 15.66 -10.79
CA PHE A 121 -7.79 15.75 -10.34
C PHE A 121 -8.49 16.95 -10.96
N SER A 122 -9.82 16.90 -11.09
CA SER A 122 -10.59 18.11 -11.38
C SER A 122 -10.42 19.13 -10.24
N THR A 123 -10.70 20.39 -10.53
CA THR A 123 -10.60 21.49 -9.56
C THR A 123 -11.45 21.22 -8.32
N GLU A 124 -12.67 20.72 -8.51
CA GLU A 124 -13.63 20.41 -7.45
C GLU A 124 -13.17 19.22 -6.61
N ASN A 125 -12.70 18.15 -7.26
CA ASN A 125 -12.19 16.98 -6.56
C ASN A 125 -10.94 17.31 -5.74
N ALA A 126 -10.03 18.11 -6.29
CA ALA A 126 -8.84 18.55 -5.56
C ALA A 126 -9.20 19.40 -4.34
N ALA A 127 -10.15 20.32 -4.48
CA ALA A 127 -10.63 21.15 -3.37
C ALA A 127 -11.28 20.32 -2.26
N LEU A 128 -12.05 19.28 -2.63
CA LEU A 128 -12.66 18.38 -1.65
C LEU A 128 -11.64 17.47 -0.96
N ILE A 129 -10.60 17.01 -1.68
CA ILE A 129 -9.48 16.25 -1.06
C ILE A 129 -8.78 17.11 0.00
N ASP A 130 -8.54 18.38 -0.29
CA ASP A 130 -7.96 19.33 0.68
C ASP A 130 -8.87 19.49 1.90
N ALA A 131 -10.16 19.74 1.69
CA ALA A 131 -11.14 19.92 2.77
C ALA A 131 -11.21 18.70 3.70
N ILE A 132 -11.33 17.49 3.13
CA ILE A 132 -11.37 16.25 3.91
C ILE A 132 -10.06 16.03 4.65
N THR A 133 -8.92 16.26 3.99
CA THR A 133 -7.60 16.07 4.61
C THR A 133 -7.40 17.00 5.80
N GLN A 134 -7.81 18.26 5.67
CA GLN A 134 -7.75 19.26 6.73
C GLN A 134 -8.68 18.92 7.90
N GLU A 135 -9.92 18.50 7.62
CA GLU A 135 -10.89 18.14 8.66
C GLU A 135 -10.39 16.92 9.47
N VAL A 136 -9.90 15.87 8.78
CA VAL A 136 -9.33 14.68 9.44
C VAL A 136 -8.12 15.03 10.30
N ASN A 137 -7.22 15.90 9.82
CA ASN A 137 -6.09 16.39 10.62
C ASN A 137 -6.57 17.14 11.86
N THR A 138 -7.53 18.05 11.69
CA THR A 138 -8.09 18.84 12.78
C THR A 138 -8.70 17.94 13.86
N TRP A 139 -9.48 16.93 13.47
CA TRP A 139 -10.04 15.97 14.41
C TRP A 139 -8.96 15.17 15.14
N ARG A 140 -7.91 14.74 14.44
CA ARG A 140 -6.79 14.01 15.03
C ARG A 140 -6.02 14.88 16.03
N GLU A 141 -5.63 16.09 15.65
CA GLU A 141 -4.88 17.04 16.49
C GLU A 141 -5.66 17.44 17.75
N GLN A 142 -6.99 17.52 17.64
CA GLN A 142 -7.89 17.79 18.77
C GLN A 142 -8.22 16.54 19.62
N GLY A 143 -7.68 15.37 19.28
CA GLY A 143 -7.97 14.11 19.97
C GLY A 143 -9.43 13.65 19.84
N LYS A 144 -10.16 14.12 18.82
CA LYS A 144 -11.57 13.75 18.57
C LYS A 144 -11.70 12.39 17.91
N ILE A 145 -10.67 11.93 17.19
CA ILE A 145 -10.61 10.59 16.61
C ILE A 145 -9.38 9.85 17.12
N SER A 146 -9.53 8.55 17.33
CA SER A 146 -8.42 7.65 17.62
C SER A 146 -7.52 7.42 16.41
N GLU A 147 -6.33 6.86 16.62
CA GLU A 147 -5.41 6.54 15.51
C GLU A 147 -5.97 5.48 14.54
N VAL A 148 -6.84 4.58 15.04
CA VAL A 148 -7.53 3.60 14.19
C VAL A 148 -8.63 4.25 13.36
N GLU A 149 -9.39 5.18 13.94
CA GLU A 149 -10.37 5.99 13.21
C GLU A 149 -9.71 6.88 12.16
N ASN A 150 -8.58 7.53 12.50
CA ASN A 150 -7.75 8.26 11.55
C ASN A 150 -7.28 7.36 10.40
N SER A 151 -6.77 6.17 10.71
CA SER A 151 -6.34 5.21 9.68
C SER A 151 -7.49 4.79 8.76
N LEU A 152 -8.70 4.59 9.29
CA LEU A 152 -9.89 4.28 8.49
C LEU A 152 -10.25 5.42 7.54
N LEU A 153 -10.27 6.67 8.01
CA LEU A 153 -10.61 7.81 7.15
C LEU A 153 -9.53 8.05 6.08
N ARG A 154 -8.24 7.92 6.42
CA ARG A 154 -7.12 8.00 5.47
C ARG A 154 -7.20 6.88 4.43
N HIS A 155 -7.50 5.66 4.85
CA HIS A 155 -7.74 4.50 3.97
C HIS A 155 -8.87 4.78 2.96
N ASP A 156 -10.03 5.22 3.44
CA ASP A 156 -11.20 5.46 2.60
C ASP A 156 -10.96 6.58 1.58
N LEU A 157 -10.29 7.66 2.02
CA LEU A 157 -9.92 8.77 1.15
C LEU A 157 -8.93 8.32 0.06
N VAL A 158 -7.87 7.59 0.40
CA VAL A 158 -6.93 7.02 -0.58
C VAL A 158 -7.67 6.16 -1.62
N LEU A 159 -8.63 5.34 -1.18
CA LEU A 159 -9.44 4.56 -2.10
C LEU A 159 -10.35 5.41 -2.98
N ALA A 160 -10.93 6.49 -2.46
CA ALA A 160 -11.74 7.42 -3.22
C ALA A 160 -10.94 8.16 -4.28
N VAL A 161 -9.78 8.68 -3.90
CA VAL A 161 -8.86 9.39 -4.80
C VAL A 161 -8.40 8.50 -5.95
N ASN A 162 -8.08 7.23 -5.69
CA ASN A 162 -7.74 6.27 -6.75
C ASN A 162 -8.83 6.11 -7.82
N ARG A 163 -10.11 6.30 -7.48
CA ARG A 163 -11.23 6.18 -8.44
C ARG A 163 -11.34 7.39 -9.36
N VAL A 164 -10.99 8.57 -8.88
CA VAL A 164 -11.10 9.84 -9.62
C VAL A 164 -9.75 10.38 -10.11
N ALA A 165 -8.65 9.65 -9.91
CA ALA A 165 -7.34 10.05 -10.41
C ALA A 165 -7.22 9.91 -11.93
N ASN A 166 -6.74 10.99 -12.58
CA ASN A 166 -6.47 11.04 -14.00
C ASN A 166 -5.09 10.47 -14.37
N ILE A 167 -4.94 9.17 -14.14
CA ILE A 167 -3.69 8.42 -14.34
C ILE A 167 -3.95 7.15 -15.16
N ALA A 168 -2.89 6.57 -15.75
CA ALA A 168 -2.97 5.30 -16.47
C ALA A 168 -2.70 4.07 -15.59
N GLY A 169 -2.08 4.25 -14.42
CA GLY A 169 -1.77 3.14 -13.50
C GLY A 169 -1.23 3.63 -12.17
N THR A 170 -0.10 4.35 -12.21
CA THR A 170 0.51 4.98 -11.02
C THR A 170 0.42 6.50 -11.08
N TYR A 171 0.76 7.17 -9.98
CA TYR A 171 0.84 8.63 -9.90
C TYR A 171 2.15 9.20 -10.45
N GLY A 172 3.04 8.37 -10.99
CA GLY A 172 4.29 8.84 -11.58
C GLY A 172 4.07 9.87 -12.70
N HIS A 173 2.95 9.77 -13.43
CA HIS A 173 2.51 10.77 -14.41
C HIS A 173 0.98 10.86 -14.47
N TYR A 174 0.46 12.05 -14.72
CA TYR A 174 -0.94 12.29 -15.07
C TYR A 174 -1.17 12.24 -16.58
N ARG A 175 -2.41 12.03 -17.02
CA ARG A 175 -2.78 12.04 -18.44
C ARG A 175 -3.03 13.48 -18.91
N SER A 176 -2.63 13.80 -20.14
CA SER A 176 -2.95 15.08 -20.77
C SER A 176 -4.44 15.24 -21.10
N THR A 177 -5.16 14.13 -21.24
CA THR A 177 -6.61 14.09 -21.46
C THR A 177 -7.32 13.44 -20.28
N TRP A 178 -8.50 13.95 -19.95
CA TRP A 178 -9.34 13.38 -18.91
C TRP A 178 -9.86 12.00 -19.29
N ASN A 179 -9.90 11.10 -18.33
CA ASN A 179 -10.71 9.89 -18.43
C ASN A 179 -12.07 10.12 -17.76
N ARG A 180 -13.09 9.34 -18.17
CA ARG A 180 -14.45 9.48 -17.66
C ARG A 180 -14.54 9.37 -16.12
N ALA A 181 -13.74 8.48 -15.52
CA ALA A 181 -13.77 8.28 -14.07
C ALA A 181 -13.19 9.48 -13.31
N SER A 182 -12.19 10.18 -13.86
CA SER A 182 -11.59 11.37 -13.23
C SER A 182 -12.46 12.62 -13.21
N LEU A 183 -13.53 12.64 -14.02
CA LEU A 183 -14.52 13.72 -14.03
C LEU A 183 -15.71 13.42 -13.11
N ALA A 184 -15.80 12.21 -12.56
CA ALA A 184 -16.83 11.92 -11.56
C ALA A 184 -16.51 12.64 -10.25
N PRO A 185 -17.52 13.12 -9.51
CA PRO A 185 -17.31 13.64 -8.16
C PRO A 185 -16.64 12.61 -7.25
N LEU A 186 -15.71 13.05 -6.42
CA LEU A 186 -15.12 12.25 -5.36
C LEU A 186 -16.24 11.78 -4.44
N SER A 187 -16.27 10.47 -4.18
CA SER A 187 -17.18 9.88 -3.20
C SER A 187 -16.43 8.84 -2.37
N LEU A 188 -16.58 8.96 -1.05
CA LEU A 188 -16.15 8.02 -0.04
C LEU A 188 -17.13 6.83 -0.01
N ARG A 189 -16.59 5.62 0.13
CA ARG A 189 -17.38 4.40 0.21
C ARG A 189 -17.01 3.68 1.49
N PRO A 190 -17.98 3.15 2.25
CA PRO A 190 -17.67 2.42 3.46
C PRO A 190 -16.79 1.21 3.17
N SER A 191 -15.76 1.06 3.98
CA SER A 191 -14.91 -0.13 3.99
C SER A 191 -15.67 -1.36 4.47
N THR A 192 -15.23 -2.53 4.00
CA THR A 192 -15.75 -3.84 4.43
C THR A 192 -14.97 -4.34 5.64
N PHE A 193 -15.66 -4.93 6.61
CA PHE A 193 -15.05 -5.45 7.83
C PHE A 193 -15.28 -6.96 7.96
N LEU A 194 -14.29 -7.66 8.53
CA LEU A 194 -14.35 -9.10 8.81
C LEU A 194 -14.94 -9.35 10.20
N TRP A 195 -16.27 -9.31 10.29
CA TRP A 195 -17.01 -9.46 11.55
C TRP A 195 -16.68 -10.77 12.26
N GLY A 196 -16.35 -10.69 13.55
CA GLY A 196 -16.09 -11.85 14.40
C GLY A 196 -14.72 -12.53 14.16
N ILE A 197 -13.90 -12.04 13.22
CA ILE A 197 -12.53 -12.52 13.03
C ILE A 197 -11.59 -11.71 13.93
N SER A 198 -10.65 -12.40 14.59
CA SER A 198 -9.65 -11.81 15.50
C SER A 198 -9.05 -10.50 14.94
N THR A 199 -8.84 -9.51 15.81
CA THR A 199 -8.13 -8.26 15.51
C THR A 199 -6.76 -8.20 16.21
N ASN A 200 -6.35 -9.30 16.85
CA ASN A 200 -5.09 -9.41 17.58
C ASN A 200 -3.90 -9.70 16.64
N HIS A 201 -3.59 -8.72 15.80
CA HIS A 201 -2.50 -8.71 14.83
C HIS A 201 -1.59 -7.52 15.12
N ASN A 202 -0.38 -7.45 14.57
CA ASN A 202 0.49 -6.28 14.68
C ASN A 202 0.66 -5.61 13.32
N VAL A 203 0.73 -4.28 13.33
CA VAL A 203 1.00 -3.48 12.13
C VAL A 203 2.13 -2.52 12.46
N LEU A 204 3.20 -2.56 11.67
CA LEU A 204 4.40 -1.75 11.84
C LEU A 204 4.62 -0.89 10.60
N GLN A 205 5.29 0.25 10.75
CA GLN A 205 5.69 1.09 9.64
C GLN A 205 7.21 1.32 9.70
N GLY A 206 7.92 1.06 8.61
CA GLY A 206 9.37 1.20 8.55
C GLY A 206 10.01 0.45 7.40
N GLN A 207 11.33 0.58 7.26
CA GLN A 207 12.10 -0.22 6.29
C GLN A 207 12.11 -1.68 6.72
N ALA A 208 11.89 -2.58 5.77
CA ALA A 208 11.79 -4.02 6.02
C ALA A 208 13.05 -4.56 6.71
N GLU A 209 14.22 -4.08 6.27
CA GLU A 209 15.53 -4.43 6.80
C GLU A 209 15.71 -4.05 8.27
N ASP A 210 15.19 -2.89 8.66
CA ASP A 210 15.30 -2.40 10.04
C ASP A 210 14.28 -3.09 10.95
N LEU A 211 13.05 -3.28 10.46
CA LEU A 211 11.99 -3.94 11.21
C LEU A 211 12.28 -5.42 11.45
N ALA A 212 12.91 -6.11 10.48
CA ALA A 212 13.23 -7.53 10.56
C ALA A 212 13.95 -7.92 11.86
N VAL A 213 14.87 -7.07 12.35
CA VAL A 213 15.64 -7.30 13.59
C VAL A 213 14.75 -7.40 14.85
N SER A 214 13.58 -6.77 14.81
CA SER A 214 12.65 -6.70 15.95
C SER A 214 11.47 -7.67 15.86
N ILE A 215 11.34 -8.40 14.75
CA ILE A 215 10.22 -9.30 14.50
C ILE A 215 10.65 -10.74 14.77
N SER A 216 9.85 -11.44 15.59
CA SER A 216 9.90 -12.88 15.78
C SER A 216 8.64 -13.51 15.19
N ALA A 217 8.81 -14.52 14.33
CA ALA A 217 7.70 -15.17 13.62
C ALA A 217 8.04 -16.63 13.26
N ASP A 218 7.00 -17.47 13.17
CA ASP A 218 7.13 -18.86 12.73
C ASP A 218 7.41 -18.95 11.21
N LEU A 219 6.85 -18.01 10.44
CA LEU A 219 7.11 -17.84 9.01
C LEU A 219 7.14 -16.36 8.62
N CYS A 220 8.10 -15.98 7.78
CA CYS A 220 8.16 -14.65 7.17
C CYS A 220 7.86 -14.72 5.67
N TYR A 221 6.75 -14.12 5.25
CA TYR A 221 6.43 -13.87 3.85
C TYR A 221 7.05 -12.54 3.40
N ILE A 222 7.77 -12.58 2.27
CA ILE A 222 8.43 -11.40 1.68
C ILE A 222 7.95 -11.27 0.24
N ASP A 223 7.26 -10.17 -0.07
CA ASP A 223 6.85 -9.78 -1.43
C ASP A 223 7.40 -8.39 -1.75
N PRO A 224 8.69 -8.27 -2.10
CA PRO A 224 9.33 -6.98 -2.22
C PRO A 224 9.00 -6.30 -3.55
N PRO A 225 9.19 -4.98 -3.64
CA PRO A 225 9.33 -4.31 -4.92
C PRO A 225 10.37 -5.02 -5.80
N TYR A 226 9.97 -5.42 -7.01
CA TYR A 226 10.83 -6.20 -7.90
C TYR A 226 11.35 -5.40 -9.10
N MET A 227 10.95 -4.14 -9.26
CA MET A 227 11.38 -3.26 -10.37
C MET A 227 12.19 -2.06 -9.87
N LYS A 228 12.92 -1.38 -10.77
CA LYS A 228 13.63 -0.12 -10.46
C LYS A 228 12.71 1.05 -10.06
N ARG A 229 11.40 0.88 -10.19
CA ARG A 229 10.41 1.93 -9.95
C ARG A 229 10.17 2.08 -8.45
N GLN A 230 10.67 3.16 -7.89
CA GLN A 230 10.45 3.52 -6.48
C GLN A 230 8.97 3.77 -6.21
N TYR A 231 8.40 3.06 -5.24
CA TYR A 231 6.99 3.21 -4.85
C TYR A 231 6.72 4.61 -4.30
N ALA A 232 7.61 5.16 -3.47
CA ALA A 232 7.47 6.51 -2.92
C ALA A 232 7.35 7.60 -4.00
N ALA A 233 8.02 7.43 -5.15
CA ALA A 233 7.86 8.33 -6.29
C ALA A 233 6.59 8.03 -7.12
N ASN A 234 6.21 6.76 -7.29
CA ASN A 234 5.07 6.37 -8.13
C ASN A 234 3.72 6.47 -7.41
N TYR A 235 3.71 6.57 -6.09
CA TYR A 235 2.52 6.67 -5.24
C TYR A 235 2.51 7.94 -4.38
N HIS A 236 3.31 8.94 -4.77
CA HIS A 236 3.53 10.16 -3.99
C HIS A 236 2.24 10.90 -3.60
N ILE A 237 1.23 10.92 -4.47
CA ILE A 237 -0.07 11.59 -4.21
C ILE A 237 -0.81 10.93 -3.04
N ILE A 238 -1.00 9.61 -3.09
CA ILE A 238 -1.71 8.89 -2.03
C ILE A 238 -0.87 8.81 -0.75
N GLU A 239 0.45 8.88 -0.87
CA GLU A 239 1.34 9.03 0.28
C GLU A 239 1.16 10.39 0.95
N THR A 240 1.04 11.49 0.20
CA THR A 240 0.71 12.82 0.78
C THR A 240 -0.64 12.80 1.50
N ILE A 241 -1.65 12.14 0.94
CA ILE A 241 -2.95 11.98 1.62
C ILE A 241 -2.80 11.19 2.91
N ALA A 242 -2.05 10.09 2.88
CA ALA A 242 -1.84 9.22 4.04
C ALA A 242 -1.06 9.91 5.16
N ARG A 243 0.01 10.64 4.82
CA ARG A 243 0.76 11.44 5.81
C ARG A 243 -0.04 12.63 6.33
N GLY A 244 -1.01 13.11 5.56
CA GLY A 244 -1.83 14.27 5.91
C GLY A 244 -1.08 15.59 5.91
N ASP A 245 0.06 15.67 5.20
CA ASP A 245 0.90 16.86 5.15
C ASP A 245 0.77 17.63 3.82
N SER A 246 1.51 18.72 3.67
CA SER A 246 1.53 19.57 2.46
C SER A 246 2.98 19.86 2.04
N PRO A 247 3.69 18.86 1.50
CA PRO A 247 5.11 18.98 1.16
C PRO A 247 5.34 19.84 -0.08
N ASP A 248 6.59 20.25 -0.31
CA ASP A 248 6.98 20.86 -1.58
C ASP A 248 6.78 19.87 -2.75
N ALA A 249 6.10 20.31 -3.81
CA ALA A 249 5.84 19.51 -4.99
C ALA A 249 6.81 19.89 -6.13
N VAL A 250 7.76 19.01 -6.43
CA VAL A 250 8.88 19.31 -7.35
C VAL A 250 8.71 18.60 -8.70
N GLY A 251 9.11 19.29 -9.76
CA GLY A 251 9.14 18.76 -11.12
C GLY A 251 7.76 18.65 -11.78
N VAL A 252 7.75 18.06 -12.98
CA VAL A 252 6.56 18.00 -13.85
C VAL A 252 5.42 17.23 -13.17
N SER A 253 5.72 16.12 -12.52
CA SER A 253 4.72 15.30 -11.80
C SER A 253 4.40 15.84 -10.39
N GLY A 254 5.19 16.80 -9.87
CA GLY A 254 4.96 17.37 -8.53
C GLY A 254 5.25 16.38 -7.41
N LEU A 255 6.42 15.74 -7.46
CA LEU A 255 6.83 14.77 -6.44
C LEU A 255 7.07 15.47 -5.10
N ARG A 256 6.56 14.88 -4.01
CA ARG A 256 6.99 15.22 -2.65
C ARG A 256 8.45 14.78 -2.41
N PRO A 257 9.17 15.31 -1.41
CA PRO A 257 10.38 14.66 -0.93
C PRO A 257 10.06 13.22 -0.50
N TRP A 258 10.77 12.26 -1.10
CA TRP A 258 10.46 10.83 -1.00
C TRP A 258 11.67 9.94 -0.66
N ARG A 259 12.86 10.54 -0.52
CA ARG A 259 14.12 9.80 -0.28
C ARG A 259 14.16 9.12 1.09
N ASP A 260 13.40 9.63 2.05
CA ASP A 260 13.13 9.02 3.35
C ASP A 260 12.43 7.66 3.21
N GLN A 261 11.71 7.44 2.11
CA GLN A 261 11.08 6.16 1.75
C GLN A 261 11.69 5.54 0.48
N TYR A 262 13.01 5.66 0.31
CA TYR A 262 13.73 4.95 -0.75
C TYR A 262 13.80 3.45 -0.43
N SER A 263 13.35 2.59 -1.33
CA SER A 263 13.47 1.14 -1.17
C SER A 263 14.73 0.61 -1.84
N ASP A 264 15.57 -0.07 -1.07
CA ASP A 264 16.77 -0.74 -1.58
C ASP A 264 16.45 -1.96 -2.46
N PHE A 265 15.26 -2.56 -2.28
CA PHE A 265 14.72 -3.58 -3.18
C PHE A 265 14.46 -3.08 -4.60
N CYS A 266 14.27 -1.77 -4.80
CA CYS A 266 14.21 -1.16 -6.13
C CYS A 266 15.61 -0.85 -6.72
N SER A 267 16.70 -1.27 -6.07
CA SER A 267 18.08 -1.08 -6.54
C SER A 267 18.76 -2.42 -6.80
N LYS A 268 19.14 -2.68 -8.06
CA LYS A 268 19.86 -3.92 -8.43
C LYS A 268 21.19 -4.09 -7.66
N LEU A 269 21.79 -2.99 -7.23
CA LEU A 269 23.04 -2.98 -6.46
C LEU A 269 22.84 -3.32 -4.99
N ARG A 270 21.67 -3.02 -4.41
CA ARG A 270 21.43 -3.15 -2.95
C ARG A 270 20.51 -4.31 -2.58
N VAL A 271 19.62 -4.73 -3.48
CA VAL A 271 18.61 -5.77 -3.24
C VAL A 271 19.16 -7.07 -2.65
N ARG A 272 20.38 -7.48 -3.03
CA ARG A 272 21.02 -8.69 -2.48
C ARG A 272 21.34 -8.54 -1.00
N ASP A 273 21.91 -7.40 -0.62
CA ASP A 273 22.31 -7.14 0.75
C ASP A 273 21.08 -6.92 1.65
N SER A 274 20.01 -6.31 1.12
CA SER A 274 18.71 -6.25 1.80
C SER A 274 18.16 -7.63 2.14
N PHE A 275 18.14 -8.57 1.17
CA PHE A 275 17.73 -9.95 1.43
C PHE A 275 18.61 -10.64 2.48
N ARG A 276 19.94 -10.50 2.38
CA ARG A 276 20.87 -11.08 3.36
C ARG A 276 20.61 -10.56 4.76
N ARG A 277 20.42 -9.24 4.91
CA ARG A 277 20.17 -8.59 6.19
C ARG A 277 18.89 -9.14 6.83
N ILE A 278 17.78 -9.13 6.10
CA ILE A 278 16.49 -9.63 6.61
C ILE A 278 16.58 -11.09 7.03
N ILE A 279 17.07 -11.99 6.16
CA ILE A 279 17.06 -13.43 6.44
C ILE A 279 18.04 -13.79 7.57
N ARG A 280 19.16 -13.08 7.70
CA ARG A 280 20.16 -13.34 8.75
C ARG A 280 19.73 -12.78 10.11
N GLU A 281 19.17 -11.58 10.15
CA GLU A 281 18.94 -10.84 11.40
C GLU A 281 17.56 -11.08 12.00
N MET A 282 16.58 -11.50 11.22
CA MET A 282 15.24 -11.81 11.73
C MET A 282 15.23 -13.09 12.57
N ASP A 283 14.46 -13.07 13.66
CA ASP A 283 14.15 -14.26 14.46
C ASP A 283 13.04 -15.08 13.77
N CYS A 284 13.42 -15.73 12.68
CA CYS A 284 12.56 -16.61 11.90
C CYS A 284 13.41 -17.70 11.24
N LYS A 285 12.89 -18.93 11.19
CA LYS A 285 13.57 -20.08 10.57
C LYS A 285 13.12 -20.33 9.13
N THR A 286 11.90 -19.93 8.79
CA THR A 286 11.28 -20.23 7.49
C THR A 286 10.84 -18.96 6.81
N PHE A 287 11.40 -18.69 5.64
CA PHE A 287 11.03 -17.56 4.80
C PHE A 287 10.34 -18.06 3.54
N LEU A 288 9.28 -17.39 3.11
CA LEU A 288 8.64 -17.59 1.82
C LEU A 288 8.75 -16.29 1.01
N VAL A 289 9.57 -16.28 -0.02
CA VAL A 289 9.80 -15.12 -0.87
C VAL A 289 9.00 -15.26 -2.16
N SER A 290 8.14 -14.28 -2.43
CA SER A 290 7.43 -14.11 -3.69
C SER A 290 8.19 -13.12 -4.57
N TYR A 291 8.48 -13.48 -5.81
CA TYR A 291 9.19 -12.59 -6.73
C TYR A 291 8.74 -12.79 -8.18
N SER A 292 8.52 -11.71 -8.92
CA SER A 292 8.11 -11.81 -10.32
C SER A 292 9.30 -12.16 -11.24
N GLU A 293 9.07 -12.93 -12.30
CA GLU A 293 10.08 -13.18 -13.34
C GLU A 293 10.58 -11.91 -14.05
N ASP A 294 9.77 -10.84 -14.06
CA ASP A 294 10.13 -9.53 -14.62
C ASP A 294 10.99 -8.69 -13.65
N GLY A 295 11.51 -9.31 -12.58
CA GLY A 295 12.24 -8.63 -11.52
C GLY A 295 13.70 -8.27 -11.82
N LEU A 296 14.34 -7.57 -10.88
CA LEU A 296 15.74 -7.12 -11.02
C LEU A 296 16.77 -8.26 -11.00
N LEU A 297 16.45 -9.32 -10.26
CA LEU A 297 17.25 -10.52 -10.14
C LEU A 297 16.57 -11.65 -10.90
N SER A 298 17.35 -12.37 -11.71
CA SER A 298 16.90 -13.61 -12.34
C SER A 298 16.68 -14.70 -11.29
N ARG A 299 15.92 -15.74 -11.68
CA ARG A 299 15.72 -16.94 -10.87
C ARG A 299 17.04 -17.52 -10.37
N ASP A 300 18.04 -17.65 -11.23
CA ASP A 300 19.32 -18.27 -10.88
C ASP A 300 20.14 -17.37 -9.95
N GLU A 301 20.08 -16.04 -10.12
CA GLU A 301 20.65 -15.08 -9.16
C GLU A 301 20.00 -15.20 -7.78
N LEU A 302 18.68 -15.42 -7.70
CA LEU A 302 17.94 -15.60 -6.44
C LEU A 302 18.23 -16.96 -5.80
N LEU A 303 18.27 -18.05 -6.57
CA LEU A 303 18.64 -19.38 -6.08
C LEU A 303 20.03 -19.38 -5.46
N ASN A 304 21.01 -18.79 -6.15
CA ASN A 304 22.38 -18.68 -5.63
C ASN A 304 22.40 -17.86 -4.33
N LEU A 305 21.75 -16.69 -4.33
CA LEU A 305 21.65 -15.83 -3.15
C LEU A 305 21.02 -16.55 -1.94
N PHE A 306 19.90 -17.23 -2.14
CA PHE A 306 19.19 -17.89 -1.04
C PHE A 306 19.90 -19.16 -0.57
N SER A 307 20.65 -19.84 -1.45
CA SER A 307 21.46 -21.01 -1.07
C SER A 307 22.64 -20.64 -0.17
N GLU A 308 23.11 -19.39 -0.23
CA GLU A 308 24.09 -18.84 0.74
C GLU A 308 23.50 -18.64 2.14
N LEU A 309 22.17 -18.66 2.27
CA LEU A 309 21.42 -18.27 3.47
C LEU A 309 20.66 -19.43 4.14
N GLY A 310 20.53 -20.57 3.45
CA GLY A 310 19.83 -21.73 3.98
C GLY A 310 19.51 -22.77 2.91
N THR A 311 18.73 -23.77 3.28
CA THR A 311 18.18 -24.75 2.32
C THR A 311 17.06 -24.08 1.51
N VAL A 312 17.11 -24.20 0.18
CA VAL A 312 16.14 -23.54 -0.71
C VAL A 312 15.27 -24.57 -1.43
N GLU A 313 13.96 -24.38 -1.37
CA GLU A 313 13.00 -25.02 -2.28
C GLU A 313 12.42 -23.95 -3.21
N PHE A 314 12.28 -24.29 -4.49
CA PHE A 314 11.74 -23.39 -5.51
C PHE A 314 10.52 -24.01 -6.18
N GLU A 315 9.50 -23.17 -6.38
CA GLU A 315 8.34 -23.45 -7.21
C GLU A 315 7.95 -22.20 -8.00
N SER A 316 7.15 -22.36 -9.06
CA SER A 316 6.61 -21.23 -9.82
C SER A 316 5.10 -21.32 -9.99
N LEU A 317 4.45 -20.16 -9.95
CA LEU A 317 3.02 -20.00 -10.18
C LEU A 317 2.81 -19.19 -11.45
N ILE A 318 2.08 -19.76 -12.40
CA ILE A 318 1.74 -19.07 -13.65
C ILE A 318 0.45 -18.27 -13.44
N HIS A 319 0.47 -16.97 -13.71
CA HIS A 319 -0.72 -16.12 -13.64
C HIS A 319 -0.75 -15.10 -14.79
N GLN A 320 -1.93 -14.57 -15.11
CA GLN A 320 -2.06 -13.59 -16.19
C GLN A 320 -1.56 -12.21 -15.75
N ARG A 321 -0.77 -11.53 -16.60
CA ARG A 321 -0.27 -10.17 -16.37
C ARG A 321 -1.38 -9.20 -15.99
N PHE A 322 -1.04 -8.25 -15.12
CA PHE A 322 -1.89 -7.10 -14.85
C PHE A 322 -1.89 -6.14 -16.05
N LYS A 323 -3.05 -5.91 -16.68
CA LYS A 323 -3.20 -4.97 -17.79
C LYS A 323 -3.61 -3.60 -17.25
N SER A 324 -2.74 -2.59 -17.40
CA SER A 324 -3.07 -1.19 -17.09
C SER A 324 -3.89 -0.51 -18.20
N ASN A 325 -3.79 -0.99 -19.44
CA ASN A 325 -4.55 -0.54 -20.63
C ASN A 325 -4.75 -1.70 -21.62
N ASN A 326 -5.69 -1.56 -22.56
CA ASN A 326 -5.99 -2.56 -23.62
C ASN A 326 -4.83 -2.84 -24.59
N GLY A 327 -3.74 -2.06 -24.57
CA GLY A 327 -2.57 -2.19 -25.45
C GLY A 327 -1.30 -2.77 -24.83
N GLY A 328 -1.30 -3.15 -23.54
CA GLY A 328 -0.15 -3.82 -22.93
C GLY A 328 -0.05 -5.27 -23.41
N ALA A 329 1.18 -5.76 -23.64
CA ALA A 329 1.44 -7.15 -24.01
C ALA A 329 0.69 -8.09 -23.03
N GLY A 330 -0.41 -8.68 -23.52
CA GLY A 330 -1.05 -9.79 -22.81
C GLY A 330 -0.06 -10.94 -22.68
N GLY A 331 -0.25 -11.77 -21.67
CA GLY A 331 0.61 -12.92 -21.45
C GLY A 331 0.51 -13.44 -20.03
N ALA A 332 0.92 -14.70 -19.88
CA ALA A 332 1.22 -15.26 -18.58
C ALA A 332 2.54 -14.68 -18.06
N VAL A 333 2.60 -14.43 -16.76
CA VAL A 333 3.82 -14.16 -16.00
C VAL A 333 3.97 -15.23 -14.94
N GLN A 334 5.22 -15.62 -14.69
CA GLN A 334 5.58 -16.48 -13.59
C GLN A 334 5.87 -15.65 -12.34
N GLU A 335 5.19 -16.01 -11.26
CA GLU A 335 5.62 -15.68 -9.91
C GLU A 335 6.52 -16.82 -9.42
N TYR A 336 7.73 -16.48 -9.00
CA TYR A 336 8.65 -17.38 -8.33
C TYR A 336 8.36 -17.39 -6.84
N LEU A 337 8.29 -18.58 -6.25
CA LEU A 337 8.21 -18.78 -4.82
C LEU A 337 9.46 -19.52 -4.36
N PHE A 338 10.18 -18.91 -3.42
CA PHE A 338 11.34 -19.51 -2.78
C PHE A 338 11.04 -19.73 -1.31
N LYS A 339 11.07 -20.97 -0.85
CA LYS A 339 11.13 -21.27 0.57
C LYS A 339 12.59 -21.36 0.98
N VAL A 340 12.99 -20.55 1.95
CA VAL A 340 14.35 -20.57 2.53
C VAL A 340 14.24 -21.03 3.99
N SER A 341 14.91 -22.12 4.31
CA SER A 341 15.04 -22.64 5.68
C SER A 341 16.44 -22.34 6.21
N LYS A 342 16.53 -21.45 7.21
CA LYS A 342 17.77 -21.00 7.85
C LYS A 342 18.45 -22.10 8.68
#